data_AF-A0A7V2CJM8-F1
#
_entry.id   AF-A0A7V2CJM8-F1
#
_cell.length_a   1.000
_cell.length_b   1.000
_cell.length_c   1.000
_cell.angle_alpha   90.00
_cell.angle_beta   90.00
_cell.angle_gamma   90.00
#
_symmetry.space_group_name_H-M   'P 1'
#
loop_
_entity.id
_entity.type
_entity.pdbx_description
1 polymer ?
#
loop_
_entity_poly.entity_id
_entity_poly.type
_entity_poly.pdbx_seq_one_letter_code
_entity_poly.pdbx_strand_id
1 'polypeptide(L)' 'MSLTNQVALVTGGSKGIGRAVCLEFSRLGACVVAAARSGELLAGLAR' A
#
# COMPACT_ATOMS: atom_id res chain seq x y z
N MET A 1 -8.74 14.77 -3.38
CA MET A 1 -9.46 13.70 -4.11
C MET A 1 -9.65 12.52 -3.17
N SER A 2 -10.70 11.71 -3.32
CA SER A 2 -10.96 10.51 -2.52
C SER A 2 -10.78 9.25 -3.38
N LEU A 3 -10.30 8.15 -2.78
CA LEU A 3 -10.21 6.81 -3.38
C LEU A 3 -11.13 5.79 -2.68
N THR A 4 -12.15 6.25 -1.94
CA THR A 4 -13.14 5.37 -1.30
C THR A 4 -13.77 4.41 -2.32
N ASN A 5 -13.97 3.16 -1.92
CA ASN A 5 -14.49 2.06 -2.74
C ASN A 5 -13.59 1.63 -3.92
N GLN A 6 -12.35 2.10 -3.97
CA GLN A 6 -11.35 1.62 -4.93
C GLN A 6 -10.43 0.59 -4.29
N VAL A 7 -9.93 -0.35 -5.12
CA VAL A 7 -8.90 -1.31 -4.75
C VAL A 7 -7.62 -0.95 -5.50
N ALA A 8 -6.50 -0.86 -4.78
CA ALA A 8 -5.20 -0.58 -5.37
C ALA A 8 -4.21 -1.73 -5.12
N LEU A 9 -3.72 -2.34 -6.21
CA LEU A 9 -2.62 -3.30 -6.16
C LEU A 9 -1.29 -2.57 -6.38
N VAL A 10 -0.41 -2.60 -5.39
CA VAL A 10 0.90 -1.95 -5.44
C VAL A 10 2.01 -2.99 -5.40
N THR A 11 2.75 -3.13 -6.50
CA THR A 11 3.97 -3.93 -6.55
C THR A 11 5.18 -3.13 -6.06
N GLY A 12 6.14 -3.78 -5.42
CA GLY A 12 7.26 -3.09 -4.76
C GLY A 12 6.86 -2.32 -3.49
N GLY A 13 5.71 -2.62 -2.89
CA GLY A 13 5.13 -1.88 -1.76
C GLY A 13 5.96 -1.86 -0.47
N SER A 14 6.98 -2.72 -0.33
CA SER A 14 7.77 -2.86 0.91
C SER A 14 8.60 -1.63 1.31
N LYS A 15 9.01 -0.76 0.37
CA LYS A 15 9.93 0.37 0.66
C LYS A 15 9.82 1.49 -0.38
N GLY A 16 10.50 2.61 -0.10
CA GLY A 16 10.62 3.74 -1.02
C GLY A 16 9.25 4.28 -1.46
N ILE A 17 9.14 4.60 -2.76
CA ILE A 17 7.91 5.17 -3.34
C ILE A 17 6.75 4.19 -3.23
N GLY A 18 6.95 2.89 -3.48
CA GLY A 18 5.88 1.90 -3.36
C GLY A 18 5.24 1.89 -1.98
N ARG A 19 6.06 1.99 -0.92
CA ARG A 19 5.57 2.12 0.46
C ARG A 19 4.78 3.41 0.68
N ALA A 20 5.30 4.54 0.19
CA ALA A 20 4.62 5.83 0.30
C ALA A 20 3.26 5.82 -0.40
N VAL A 21 3.18 5.18 -1.58
CA VAL A 21 1.93 5.01 -2.35
C VAL A 21 0.92 4.17 -1.57
N CYS A 22 1.34 3.02 -1.00
CA CYS A 22 0.43 2.20 -0.18
C CYS A 22 -0.21 2.99 0.95
N LEU A 23 0.60 3.76 1.69
CA LEU A 23 0.14 4.56 2.82
C LEU A 23 -0.78 5.70 2.38
N GLU A 24 -0.40 6.42 1.33
CA GLU A 24 -1.21 7.54 0.85
C GLU A 24 -2.54 7.05 0.25
N PHE A 25 -2.54 5.96 -0.52
CA PHE A 25 -3.78 5.41 -1.07
C PHE A 25 -4.72 4.90 0.02
N SER A 26 -4.18 4.25 1.06
CA SER A 26 -4.96 3.87 2.25
C SER A 26 -5.53 5.11 2.95
N ARG A 27 -4.74 6.17 3.14
CA ARG A 27 -5.19 7.45 3.73
C ARG A 27 -6.31 8.10 2.91
N LEU A 28 -6.29 7.95 1.59
CA LEU A 28 -7.34 8.44 0.69
C LEU A 28 -8.58 7.52 0.63
N GLY A 29 -8.58 6.40 1.35
CA GLY A 29 -9.73 5.49 1.52
C GLY A 29 -9.76 4.27 0.60
N ALA A 30 -8.67 3.99 -0.12
CA ALA A 30 -8.58 2.78 -0.93
C ALA A 30 -8.33 1.53 -0.07
N CYS A 31 -8.86 0.39 -0.52
CA CYS A 31 -8.38 -0.92 -0.08
C CYS A 31 -7.06 -1.22 -0.79
N VAL A 32 -5.97 -1.37 -0.04
CA VAL A 32 -4.63 -1.53 -0.62
C VAL A 32 -4.15 -2.96 -0.47
N VAL A 33 -3.75 -3.56 -1.59
CA VAL A 33 -3.04 -4.84 -1.64
C VAL A 33 -1.59 -4.57 -2.00
N ALA A 34 -0.66 -4.84 -1.08
CA ALA A 34 0.76 -4.61 -1.30
C ALA A 34 1.50 -5.93 -1.60
N ALA A 35 2.30 -5.94 -2.66
CA ALA A 35 3.10 -7.10 -3.07
C ALA A 35 4.59 -6.73 -3.20
N ALA A 36 5.47 -7.56 -2.65
CA ALA A 36 6.92 -7.43 -2.70
C ALA A 36 7.59 -8.74 -2.29
N ARG A 37 8.89 -8.88 -2.59
CA ARG A 37 9.68 -10.08 -2.25
C ARG A 37 9.97 -10.23 -0.75
N SER A 38 9.97 -9.12 0.00
CA SER A 38 10.33 -9.11 1.43
C SER A 38 9.08 -9.04 2.29
N GLY A 39 8.59 -10.21 2.72
CA GLY A 39 7.37 -10.32 3.54
C GLY A 39 7.46 -9.57 4.88
N GLU A 40 8.61 -9.60 5.55
CA GLU A 40 8.81 -8.89 6.83
C GLU A 40 8.60 -7.38 6.71
N LEU A 41 9.11 -6.77 5.63
CA LEU A 41 8.92 -5.34 5.37
C LEU A 41 7.47 -5.00 5.02
N LEU A 42 6.75 -5.92 4.35
CA LEU A 42 5.31 -5.77 4.10
C LEU A 42 4.49 -5.88 5.38
N ALA A 43 4.86 -6.77 6.31
CA ALA A 43 4.15 -6.91 7.59
C ALA A 43 4.14 -5.58 8.37
N GLY A 44 5.20 -4.78 8.24
CA GLY A 44 5.27 -3.44 8.84
C GLY A 44 4.29 -2.39 8.27
N LEU A 45 3.60 -2.67 7.17
CA LEU A 45 2.57 -1.80 6.59
C LEU A 45 1.17 -2.05 7.17
N ALA A 46 0.88 -3.27 7.64
CA ALA A 46 -0.43 -3.62 8.18
C ALA A 46 -0.56 -3.05 9.61
N ARG A 47 -1.34 -1.98 9.76
CA ARG A 47 -1.66 -1.33 11.03
C ARG A 47 -3.13 -0.94 11.05
#